data_AF-A0A657BC18-F1
#
_entry.id   AF-A0A657BC18-F1
#
_cell.length_a   1.000
_cell.length_b   1.000
_cell.length_c   1.000
_cell.angle_alpha   90.00
_cell.angle_beta   90.00
_cell.angle_gamma   90.00
#
_symmetry.space_group_name_H-M   'P 1'
#
loop_
_entity.id
_entity.type
_entity.pdbx_description
1 polymer ?
#
loop_
_entity_poly.entity_id
_entity_poly.type
_entity_poly.pdbx_seq_one_letter_code
_entity_poly.pdbx_strand_id
1 'polypeptide(L)'
;MYVMFLILIWLTPAFIAGALGWSGIWGSGSAFFEYLIPLPVAGGVLHVPGLIVSMIVMKVLNGDGEALTRKTLFSFGAVGVFAFALALHIDFDRLYSAMFTDYSPSGSAVRFDSNALYLFILTDAFWVSVYAFCRGVSLSRKHVFIFCAVLFGALFVKAIGKGFSGPSFEIGGSTNGPNRGQELQVVFTNAQYDEAVFRNWLAERPYLIQPWTNPNTQHESLVFTNSMQILKWGKYEDLNDSNIVATVCAYEEDKSLAFYKGAFDCFEGRQTVSMRIQKIAEQNPTGFVPWVDHWVATSILCENTEIPDERYVRDRALYNLCLNQKEDFKRDLKRFVESFGEDSDEVKLIRERAARF
;
A
#
# COMPACT_ATOMS: atom_id res chain seq x y z
N MET A 1 -32.87 17.69 36.36
CA MET A 1 -32.80 17.51 34.90
C MET A 1 -31.37 17.25 34.41
N TYR A 2 -30.37 18.10 34.73
CA TYR A 2 -28.99 17.88 34.26
C TYR A 2 -28.33 16.57 34.75
N VAL A 3 -28.69 16.06 35.94
CA VAL A 3 -28.18 14.76 36.44
C VAL A 3 -28.52 13.60 35.49
N MET A 4 -29.72 13.61 34.89
CA MET A 4 -30.11 12.61 33.89
C MET A 4 -29.19 12.68 32.67
N PHE A 5 -28.85 13.89 32.21
CA PHE A 5 -27.92 14.07 31.09
C PHE A 5 -26.49 13.65 31.43
N LEU A 6 -26.03 13.83 32.67
CA LEU A 6 -24.73 13.30 33.11
C LEU A 6 -24.70 11.76 33.10
N ILE A 7 -25.81 11.10 33.46
CA ILE A 7 -25.93 9.64 33.34
C ILE A 7 -25.91 9.23 31.86
N LEU A 8 -26.66 9.93 31.00
CA LEU A 8 -26.65 9.65 29.55
C LEU A 8 -25.26 9.85 28.95
N ILE A 9 -24.56 10.91 29.34
CA ILE A 9 -23.17 11.13 28.98
C ILE A 9 -22.33 9.91 29.34
N TRP A 10 -22.35 9.48 30.61
CA TRP A 10 -21.56 8.34 31.10
C TRP A 10 -21.84 7.04 30.34
N LEU A 11 -23.12 6.72 30.11
CA LEU A 11 -23.52 5.44 29.54
C LEU A 11 -23.30 5.36 28.02
N THR A 12 -23.52 6.44 27.29
CA THR A 12 -23.54 6.44 25.81
C THR A 12 -22.28 5.88 25.15
N PRO A 13 -21.06 6.32 25.50
CA PRO A 13 -19.87 5.80 24.84
C PRO A 13 -19.61 4.33 25.16
N ALA A 14 -19.97 3.85 26.36
CA ALA A 14 -19.92 2.43 26.70
C ALA A 14 -20.90 1.61 25.83
N PHE A 15 -22.14 2.08 25.67
CA PHE A 15 -23.12 1.44 24.79
C PHE A 15 -22.68 1.41 23.32
N ILE A 16 -22.13 2.53 22.81
CA ILE A 16 -21.63 2.59 21.43
C ILE A 16 -20.45 1.62 21.25
N ALA A 17 -19.46 1.66 22.14
CA ALA A 17 -18.29 0.78 22.06
C ALA A 17 -18.67 -0.70 22.19
N GLY A 18 -19.63 -1.03 23.07
CA GLY A 18 -20.19 -2.36 23.21
C GLY A 18 -20.94 -2.83 21.96
N ALA A 19 -21.80 -1.99 21.40
CA ALA A 19 -22.53 -2.31 20.17
C ALA A 19 -21.61 -2.49 18.96
N LEU A 20 -20.48 -1.78 18.94
CA LEU A 20 -19.44 -1.93 17.92
C LEU A 20 -18.46 -3.08 18.21
N GLY A 21 -18.65 -3.82 19.31
CA GLY A 21 -17.86 -5.00 19.65
C GLY A 21 -16.41 -4.71 20.04
N TRP A 22 -16.10 -3.54 20.61
CA TRP A 22 -14.73 -3.20 20.96
C TRP A 22 -14.20 -4.03 22.12
N SER A 23 -12.91 -4.37 22.03
CA SER A 23 -12.14 -4.80 23.19
C SER A 23 -11.82 -3.60 24.08
N GLY A 24 -11.73 -3.85 25.38
CA GLY A 24 -11.33 -2.84 26.33
C GLY A 24 -9.86 -2.42 26.15
N ILE A 25 -9.55 -1.15 26.47
CA ILE A 25 -8.24 -0.53 26.23
C ILE A 25 -7.16 -1.20 27.09
N TRP A 26 -7.55 -1.67 28.28
CA TRP A 26 -6.67 -2.35 29.22
C TRP A 26 -6.77 -3.89 29.13
N GLY A 27 -7.35 -4.43 28.06
CA GLY A 27 -7.38 -5.87 27.80
C GLY A 27 -8.52 -6.64 28.47
N SER A 28 -9.56 -5.97 28.97
CA SER A 28 -10.73 -6.61 29.62
C SER A 28 -11.64 -7.42 28.67
N GLY A 29 -11.32 -7.49 27.38
CA GLY A 29 -12.10 -8.20 26.36
C GLY A 29 -13.42 -7.54 25.96
N SER A 30 -13.94 -6.57 26.75
CA SER A 30 -15.18 -5.85 26.44
C SER A 30 -15.12 -4.37 26.87
N ALA A 31 -15.14 -3.46 25.89
CA ALA A 31 -15.15 -2.03 26.15
C ALA A 31 -16.43 -1.56 26.87
N PHE A 32 -17.56 -2.26 26.71
CA PHE A 32 -18.82 -1.92 27.40
C PHE A 32 -18.62 -1.88 28.92
N PHE A 33 -18.10 -2.96 29.49
CA PHE A 33 -17.86 -3.02 30.94
C PHE A 33 -16.70 -2.13 31.35
N GLU A 34 -15.64 -2.06 30.55
CA GLU A 34 -14.47 -1.24 30.88
C GLU A 34 -14.77 0.26 30.92
N TYR A 35 -15.63 0.76 30.04
CA TYR A 35 -15.95 2.19 29.97
C TYR A 35 -16.94 2.62 31.06
N LEU A 36 -17.69 1.68 31.64
CA LEU A 36 -18.59 1.98 32.75
C LEU A 36 -17.88 2.14 34.10
N ILE A 37 -16.62 1.73 34.21
CA ILE A 37 -15.87 1.72 35.46
C ILE A 37 -14.98 2.99 35.55
N PRO A 38 -15.24 3.92 36.49
CA PRO A 38 -14.49 5.17 36.65
C PRO A 38 -13.18 4.98 37.43
N LEU A 39 -12.45 3.89 37.21
CA LEU A 39 -11.21 3.59 37.94
C LEU A 39 -10.00 3.70 37.02
N PRO A 40 -8.81 4.10 37.51
CA PRO A 40 -7.61 4.26 36.70
C PRO A 40 -7.19 3.03 35.88
N VAL A 41 -7.63 1.84 36.28
CA VAL A 41 -7.37 0.55 35.63
C VAL A 41 -8.45 0.17 34.60
N ALA A 42 -9.36 1.08 34.27
CA ALA A 42 -10.45 0.87 33.33
C ALA A 42 -10.58 2.09 32.39
N GLY A 43 -10.99 1.86 31.13
CA GLY A 43 -11.11 2.89 30.11
C GLY A 43 -12.05 4.04 30.48
N GLY A 44 -13.01 3.82 31.38
CA GLY A 44 -13.94 4.85 31.86
C GLY A 44 -13.25 6.05 32.55
N VAL A 45 -12.02 5.90 33.06
CA VAL A 45 -11.28 7.03 33.65
C VAL A 45 -10.98 8.13 32.63
N LEU A 46 -10.79 7.78 31.35
CA LEU A 46 -10.50 8.73 30.27
C LEU A 46 -11.70 9.65 29.98
N HIS A 47 -12.90 9.23 30.39
CA HIS A 47 -14.14 9.99 30.24
C HIS A 47 -14.34 11.04 31.35
N VAL A 48 -13.72 10.85 32.52
CA VAL A 48 -13.93 11.69 33.71
C VAL A 48 -13.63 13.18 33.45
N PRO A 49 -12.53 13.58 32.77
CA PRO A 49 -12.28 15.00 32.48
C PRO A 49 -13.40 15.63 31.66
N GLY A 50 -13.89 14.94 30.62
CA GLY A 50 -15.00 15.41 29.78
C GLY A 50 -16.31 15.52 30.55
N LEU A 51 -16.56 14.57 31.45
CA LEU A 51 -17.72 14.59 32.35
C LEU A 51 -17.69 15.79 33.31
N ILE A 52 -16.53 16.14 33.87
CA ILE A 52 -16.36 17.32 34.73
C ILE A 52 -16.67 18.60 33.95
N VAL A 53 -16.11 18.75 32.75
CA VAL A 53 -16.39 19.90 31.86
C VAL A 53 -17.89 19.97 31.54
N SER A 54 -18.50 18.85 31.17
CA SER A 54 -19.93 18.75 30.88
C SER A 54 -20.79 19.15 32.08
N MET A 55 -20.43 18.71 33.29
CA MET A 55 -21.11 19.11 34.52
C MET A 55 -21.04 20.62 34.76
N ILE A 56 -19.86 21.23 34.59
CA ILE A 56 -19.68 22.68 34.74
C ILE A 56 -20.55 23.43 33.73
N VAL A 57 -20.49 23.06 32.45
CA VAL A 57 -21.28 23.70 31.39
C VAL A 57 -22.78 23.55 31.64
N MET A 58 -23.24 22.34 32.00
CA MET A 58 -24.66 22.11 32.30
C MET A 58 -25.14 22.88 33.52
N LYS A 59 -24.30 23.05 34.56
CA LYS A 59 -24.63 23.87 35.73
C LYS A 59 -24.83 25.34 35.34
N VAL A 60 -23.96 25.85 34.47
CA VAL A 60 -24.09 27.21 33.91
C VAL A 60 -25.37 27.33 33.08
N LEU A 61 -25.64 26.38 32.18
CA LEU A 61 -26.88 26.34 31.38
C LEU A 61 -28.16 26.23 32.22
N ASN A 62 -28.07 25.66 33.43
CA ASN A 62 -29.21 25.52 34.33
C ASN A 62 -29.55 26.80 35.10
N GLY A 63 -28.63 27.77 35.21
CA GLY A 63 -28.86 29.01 35.94
C GLY A 63 -30.02 29.84 35.37
N ASP A 64 -30.92 30.28 36.26
CA ASP A 64 -32.12 31.05 35.88
C ASP A 64 -31.80 32.53 35.57
N GLY A 65 -30.69 33.06 36.09
CA GLY A 65 -30.21 34.43 35.83
C GLY A 65 -29.27 34.56 34.62
N GLU A 66 -29.01 33.46 33.90
CA GLU A 66 -28.10 33.44 32.76
C GLU A 66 -28.78 33.95 31.50
N ALA A 67 -28.22 35.01 30.89
CA ALA A 67 -28.70 35.56 29.62
C ALA A 67 -28.73 34.48 28.52
N LEU A 68 -29.81 34.47 27.72
CA LEU A 68 -29.99 33.55 26.59
C LEU A 68 -28.78 33.55 25.63
N THR A 69 -28.10 34.69 25.50
CA THR A 69 -26.86 34.85 24.73
C THR A 69 -25.75 33.91 25.21
N ARG A 70 -25.56 33.75 26.52
CA ARG A 70 -24.51 32.89 27.09
C ARG A 70 -24.84 31.41 26.86
N LYS A 71 -26.10 31.03 27.05
CA LYS A 71 -26.60 29.67 26.76
C LYS A 71 -26.40 29.31 25.29
N THR A 72 -26.64 30.26 24.39
CA THR A 72 -26.40 30.10 22.95
C THR A 72 -24.91 29.92 22.65
N LEU A 73 -24.01 30.66 23.31
CA LEU A 73 -22.56 30.51 23.13
C LEU A 73 -22.06 29.11 23.53
N PHE A 74 -22.51 28.59 24.68
CA PHE A 74 -22.15 27.23 25.10
C PHE A 74 -22.71 26.17 24.14
N SER A 75 -23.90 26.37 23.60
CA SER A 75 -24.47 25.49 22.58
C SER A 75 -23.62 25.49 21.29
N PHE A 76 -23.18 26.67 20.82
CA PHE A 76 -22.24 26.77 19.70
C PHE A 76 -20.92 26.06 19.96
N GLY A 77 -20.35 26.23 21.16
CA GLY A 77 -19.13 25.54 21.56
C GLY A 77 -19.30 24.03 21.55
N ALA A 78 -20.38 23.52 22.14
CA ALA A 78 -20.68 22.09 22.18
C ALA A 78 -20.89 21.50 20.77
N VAL A 79 -21.63 22.19 19.89
CA VAL A 79 -21.80 21.77 18.49
C VAL A 79 -20.48 21.78 17.73
N GLY A 80 -19.61 22.77 17.97
CA GLY A 80 -18.28 22.83 17.38
C GLY A 80 -17.38 21.68 17.84
N VAL A 81 -17.33 21.38 19.13
CA VAL A 81 -16.55 20.25 19.67
C VAL A 81 -17.09 18.93 19.14
N PHE A 82 -18.41 18.77 19.05
CA PHE A 82 -19.03 17.60 18.45
C PHE A 82 -18.60 17.42 16.98
N ALA A 83 -18.69 18.47 16.16
CA ALA A 83 -18.26 18.43 14.77
C ALA A 83 -16.76 18.10 14.62
N PHE A 84 -15.92 18.67 15.48
CA PHE A 84 -14.48 18.41 15.48
C PHE A 84 -14.17 16.96 15.85
N ALA A 85 -14.74 16.44 16.94
CA ALA A 85 -14.55 15.05 17.35
C ALA A 85 -15.07 14.07 16.29
N LEU A 86 -16.17 14.41 15.61
CA LEU A 86 -16.69 13.63 14.49
C LEU A 86 -15.70 13.61 13.32
N ALA A 87 -15.09 14.76 12.99
CA ALA A 87 -14.06 14.85 11.95
C ALA A 87 -12.82 14.00 12.28
N LEU A 88 -12.51 13.80 13.56
CA LEU A 88 -11.40 12.95 13.99
C LEU A 88 -11.69 11.46 13.79
N HIS A 89 -12.96 11.04 13.88
CA HIS A 89 -13.41 9.68 13.53
C HIS A 89 -13.50 9.42 12.03
N ILE A 90 -13.38 10.44 11.18
CA ILE A 90 -13.28 10.24 9.74
C ILE A 90 -11.86 9.78 9.41
N ASP A 91 -11.76 8.55 8.92
CA ASP A 91 -10.57 7.99 8.29
C ASP A 91 -10.36 8.74 6.96
N PHE A 92 -9.44 9.71 7.01
CA PHE A 92 -9.21 10.61 5.90
C PHE A 92 -8.58 9.90 4.70
N ASP A 93 -7.73 8.90 4.92
CA ASP A 93 -7.11 8.15 3.82
C ASP A 93 -8.15 7.34 3.06
N ARG A 94 -9.06 6.72 3.82
CA ARG A 94 -10.19 5.99 3.27
C ARG A 94 -11.18 6.89 2.55
N LEU A 95 -11.52 8.03 3.15
CA LEU A 95 -12.39 9.03 2.54
C LEU A 95 -11.76 9.60 1.26
N TYR A 96 -10.48 9.94 1.31
CA TYR A 96 -9.72 10.46 0.17
C TYR A 96 -9.69 9.45 -0.96
N SER A 97 -9.36 8.18 -0.67
CA SER A 97 -9.32 7.12 -1.68
C SER A 97 -10.70 6.94 -2.33
N ALA A 98 -11.76 6.92 -1.53
CA ALA A 98 -13.13 6.79 -2.04
C ALA A 98 -13.61 7.99 -2.89
N MET A 99 -13.07 9.20 -2.66
CA MET A 99 -13.50 10.41 -3.38
C MET A 99 -12.62 10.74 -4.58
N PHE A 100 -11.32 10.41 -4.54
CA PHE A 100 -10.32 10.89 -5.49
C PHE A 100 -9.55 9.79 -6.20
N THR A 101 -9.81 8.53 -5.90
CA THR A 101 -9.26 7.38 -6.64
C THR A 101 -10.40 6.47 -7.11
N ASP A 102 -10.09 5.55 -7.99
CA ASP A 102 -11.01 4.49 -8.41
C ASP A 102 -11.19 3.38 -7.35
N TYR A 103 -10.43 3.43 -6.25
CA TYR A 103 -10.52 2.47 -5.17
C TYR A 103 -11.64 2.79 -4.18
N SER A 104 -12.62 1.88 -4.07
CA SER A 104 -13.70 1.93 -3.08
C SER A 104 -13.47 0.89 -1.96
N PRO A 105 -12.87 1.27 -0.82
CA PRO A 105 -12.60 0.35 0.29
C PRO A 105 -13.89 -0.15 0.96
N SER A 106 -13.97 -1.45 1.29
CA SER A 106 -15.15 -2.11 1.86
C SER A 106 -15.50 -1.66 3.30
N GLY A 107 -16.60 -0.93 3.49
CA GLY A 107 -16.99 -0.35 4.80
C GLY A 107 -17.00 1.18 4.84
N SER A 108 -17.28 1.76 6.02
CA SER A 108 -17.46 3.21 6.19
C SER A 108 -16.13 3.97 6.36
N ALA A 109 -16.07 5.19 5.81
CA ALA A 109 -15.01 6.16 6.10
C ALA A 109 -15.11 6.73 7.52
N VAL A 110 -16.29 6.66 8.15
CA VAL A 110 -16.45 7.00 9.56
C VAL A 110 -16.13 5.78 10.40
N ARG A 111 -15.05 5.87 11.16
CA ARG A 111 -14.50 4.83 12.03
C ARG A 111 -14.62 5.26 13.48
N PHE A 112 -15.67 4.79 14.14
CA PHE A 112 -15.80 5.02 15.57
C PHE A 112 -14.73 4.24 16.34
N ASP A 113 -14.27 3.11 15.82
CA ASP A 113 -13.28 2.18 16.40
C ASP A 113 -11.83 2.68 16.45
N SER A 114 -11.57 3.91 15.99
CA SER A 114 -10.21 4.43 15.88
C SER A 114 -9.62 4.91 17.21
N ASN A 115 -10.43 5.51 18.10
CA ASN A 115 -9.94 6.11 19.34
C ASN A 115 -11.06 6.34 20.36
N ALA A 116 -10.95 5.72 21.54
CA ALA A 116 -11.90 5.85 22.63
C ALA A 116 -12.05 7.28 23.17
N LEU A 117 -10.96 8.04 23.22
CA LEU A 117 -10.98 9.42 23.71
C LEU A 117 -11.86 10.30 22.83
N TYR A 118 -11.79 10.12 21.50
CA TYR A 118 -12.61 10.87 20.56
C TYR A 118 -14.09 10.49 20.69
N LEU A 119 -14.37 9.22 20.97
CA LEU A 119 -15.74 8.76 21.23
C LEU A 119 -16.31 9.44 22.49
N PHE A 120 -15.54 9.51 23.58
CA PHE A 120 -15.96 10.23 24.80
C PHE A 120 -16.24 11.70 24.53
N ILE A 121 -15.30 12.41 23.89
CA ILE A 121 -15.47 13.84 23.56
C ILE A 121 -16.69 14.06 22.66
N LEU A 122 -16.91 13.19 21.68
CA LEU A 122 -18.05 13.24 20.77
C LEU A 122 -19.37 13.10 21.54
N THR A 123 -19.49 12.08 22.40
CA THR A 123 -20.74 11.83 23.14
C THR A 123 -21.02 12.91 24.17
N ASP A 124 -20.00 13.46 24.81
CA ASP A 124 -20.13 14.54 25.80
C ASP A 124 -20.68 15.80 25.15
N ALA A 125 -20.03 16.21 24.05
CA ALA A 125 -20.40 17.39 23.30
C ALA A 125 -21.82 17.26 22.70
N PHE A 126 -22.19 16.06 22.25
CA PHE A 126 -23.55 15.77 21.78
C PHE A 126 -24.58 16.04 22.89
N TRP A 127 -24.43 15.41 24.06
CA TRP A 127 -25.40 15.54 25.14
C TRP A 127 -25.44 16.93 25.78
N VAL A 128 -24.30 17.64 25.85
CA VAL A 128 -24.27 19.06 26.25
C VAL A 128 -25.06 19.91 25.26
N SER A 129 -24.95 19.66 23.95
CA SER A 129 -25.72 20.35 22.92
C SER A 129 -27.22 20.10 23.07
N VAL A 130 -27.62 18.83 23.23
CA VAL A 130 -29.03 18.45 23.46
C VAL A 130 -29.57 19.10 24.74
N TYR A 131 -28.78 19.11 25.82
CA TYR A 131 -29.18 19.76 27.06
C TYR A 131 -29.40 21.27 26.88
N ALA A 132 -28.53 21.95 26.13
CA ALA A 132 -28.70 23.37 25.82
C ALA A 132 -30.02 23.64 25.07
N PHE A 133 -30.41 22.77 24.14
CA PHE A 133 -31.70 22.86 23.45
C PHE A 133 -32.88 22.64 24.40
N CYS A 134 -32.80 21.66 25.30
CA CYS A 134 -33.80 21.47 26.35
C CYS A 134 -33.91 22.66 27.33
N ARG A 135 -32.88 23.51 27.42
CA ARG A 135 -32.89 24.75 28.22
C ARG A 135 -33.33 25.99 27.43
N GLY A 136 -33.90 25.81 26.24
CA GLY A 136 -34.53 26.87 25.46
C GLY A 136 -33.65 27.51 24.39
N VAL A 137 -32.44 27.00 24.14
CA VAL A 137 -31.67 27.39 22.95
C VAL A 137 -32.36 26.81 21.72
N SER A 138 -32.69 27.65 20.73
CA SER A 138 -33.26 27.17 19.47
C SER A 138 -32.16 26.68 18.53
N LEU A 139 -32.39 25.53 17.90
CA LEU A 139 -31.57 25.08 16.79
C LEU A 139 -31.76 26.07 15.63
N SER A 140 -30.68 26.77 15.28
CA SER A 140 -30.70 27.86 14.30
C SER A 140 -29.72 27.58 13.15
N ARG A 141 -29.87 28.32 12.03
CA ARG A 141 -28.93 28.23 10.89
C ARG A 141 -27.47 28.43 11.31
N LYS A 142 -27.21 29.18 12.39
CA LYS A 142 -25.86 29.38 12.94
C LYS A 142 -25.26 28.09 13.50
N HIS A 143 -26.05 27.23 14.14
CA HIS A 143 -25.57 25.93 14.63
C HIS A 143 -25.16 25.03 13.48
N VAL A 144 -25.99 24.97 12.42
CA VAL A 144 -25.68 24.20 11.20
C VAL A 144 -24.42 24.75 10.54
N PHE A 145 -24.30 26.07 10.42
CA PHE A 145 -23.10 26.70 9.87
C PHE A 145 -21.84 26.36 10.69
N ILE A 146 -21.89 26.45 12.03
CA ILE A 146 -20.76 26.09 12.90
C ILE A 146 -20.40 24.62 12.75
N PHE A 147 -21.39 23.73 12.75
CA PHE A 147 -21.17 22.30 12.54
C PHE A 147 -20.43 22.04 11.22
N CYS A 148 -20.94 22.57 10.11
CA CYS A 148 -20.32 22.40 8.79
C CYS A 148 -18.93 23.07 8.75
N ALA A 149 -18.79 24.31 9.22
CA ALA A 149 -17.53 25.04 9.17
C ALA A 149 -16.42 24.34 9.96
N VAL A 150 -16.73 23.82 11.15
CA VAL A 150 -15.76 23.09 11.97
C VAL A 150 -15.45 21.71 11.37
N LEU A 151 -16.47 20.98 10.90
CA LEU A 151 -16.28 19.68 10.24
C LEU A 151 -15.40 19.79 9.00
N PHE A 152 -15.75 20.69 8.07
CA PHE A 152 -14.98 20.92 6.86
C PHE A 152 -13.62 21.56 7.16
N GLY A 153 -13.53 22.47 8.13
CA GLY A 153 -12.26 23.06 8.55
C GLY A 153 -11.28 22.01 9.08
N ALA A 154 -11.74 21.09 9.93
CA ALA A 154 -10.91 20.00 10.44
C ALA A 154 -10.48 19.02 9.33
N LEU A 155 -11.40 18.67 8.43
CA LEU A 155 -11.08 17.84 7.25
C LEU A 155 -10.11 18.55 6.29
N PHE A 156 -10.24 19.86 6.11
CA PHE A 156 -9.35 20.66 5.28
C PHE A 156 -7.95 20.76 5.89
N VAL A 157 -7.83 20.90 7.21
CA VAL A 157 -6.51 20.85 7.90
C VAL A 157 -5.86 19.46 7.71
N LYS A 158 -6.62 18.37 7.85
CA LYS A 158 -6.13 17.02 7.54
C LYS A 158 -5.70 16.91 6.07
N ALA A 159 -6.48 17.46 5.15
CA ALA A 159 -6.20 17.46 3.72
C ALA A 159 -4.93 18.25 3.39
N ILE A 160 -4.75 19.44 3.96
CA ILE A 160 -3.55 20.27 3.79
C ILE A 160 -2.31 19.54 4.31
N GLY A 161 -2.40 18.90 5.49
CA GLY A 161 -1.31 18.10 6.04
C GLY A 161 -0.82 17.01 5.09
N LYS A 162 -1.72 16.48 4.25
CA LYS A 162 -1.41 15.50 3.20
C LYS A 162 -1.01 16.16 1.87
N GLY A 163 -1.67 17.24 1.48
CA GLY A 163 -1.54 17.90 0.16
C GLY A 163 -0.26 18.71 -0.04
N PHE A 164 0.49 19.04 1.01
CA PHE A 164 1.85 19.60 0.84
C PHE A 164 2.89 18.58 0.36
N SER A 165 2.54 17.29 0.28
CA SER A 165 3.46 16.21 -0.09
C SER A 165 3.48 15.87 -1.59
N GLY A 166 3.33 16.86 -2.48
CA GLY A 166 3.52 16.64 -3.93
C GLY A 166 2.66 15.52 -4.53
N PRO A 167 3.03 14.96 -5.70
CA PRO A 167 2.39 13.77 -6.24
C PRO A 167 2.57 12.57 -5.32
N SER A 168 1.49 11.83 -5.09
CA SER A 168 1.51 10.63 -4.25
C SER A 168 1.92 9.43 -5.10
N PHE A 169 2.82 8.62 -4.55
CA PHE A 169 3.22 7.35 -5.15
C PHE A 169 3.04 6.24 -4.13
N GLU A 170 2.40 5.14 -4.53
CA GLU A 170 2.21 3.97 -3.69
C GLU A 170 2.72 2.73 -4.44
N ILE A 171 3.67 2.01 -3.84
CA ILE A 171 4.23 0.79 -4.42
C ILE A 171 3.25 -0.35 -4.16
N GLY A 172 2.82 -1.03 -5.22
CA GLY A 172 1.86 -2.12 -5.12
C GLY A 172 2.52 -3.46 -4.83
N GLY A 173 3.40 -3.84 -5.74
CA GLY A 173 4.12 -5.09 -5.69
C GLY A 173 4.74 -5.42 -7.05
N SER A 174 5.33 -6.59 -7.12
CA SER A 174 5.86 -7.18 -8.35
C SER A 174 5.12 -8.45 -8.72
N THR A 175 5.10 -8.74 -10.02
CA THR A 175 4.64 -10.00 -10.59
C THR A 175 5.62 -10.43 -11.68
N ASN A 176 5.63 -11.72 -12.00
CA ASN A 176 6.43 -12.23 -13.09
C ASN A 176 5.90 -11.70 -14.43
N GLY A 177 6.82 -11.36 -15.33
CA GLY A 177 6.49 -11.08 -16.72
C GLY A 177 6.14 -12.36 -17.50
N PRO A 178 5.84 -12.23 -18.81
CA PRO A 178 5.44 -13.35 -19.65
C PRO A 178 6.48 -14.48 -19.74
N ASN A 179 7.78 -14.13 -19.65
CA ASN A 179 8.88 -15.08 -19.73
C ASN A 179 9.75 -15.05 -18.48
N ARG A 180 10.48 -16.15 -18.25
CA ARG A 180 11.49 -16.23 -17.19
C ARG A 180 12.54 -15.14 -17.38
N GLY A 181 12.86 -14.43 -16.30
CA GLY A 181 13.78 -13.29 -16.34
C GLY A 181 13.08 -11.96 -16.59
N GLN A 182 11.76 -11.92 -16.72
CA GLN A 182 10.98 -10.69 -16.86
C GLN A 182 10.19 -10.43 -15.59
N GLU A 183 10.13 -9.19 -15.14
CA GLU A 183 9.40 -8.77 -13.95
C GLU A 183 8.59 -7.50 -14.24
N LEU A 184 7.37 -7.45 -13.75
CA LEU A 184 6.48 -6.29 -13.82
C LEU A 184 6.29 -5.76 -12.39
N GLN A 185 6.61 -4.50 -12.17
CA GLN A 185 6.33 -3.76 -10.95
C GLN A 185 5.28 -2.70 -11.20
N VAL A 186 4.38 -2.50 -10.24
CA VAL A 186 3.25 -1.57 -10.38
C VAL A 186 3.26 -0.54 -9.26
N VAL A 187 3.16 0.72 -9.63
CA VAL A 187 3.14 1.87 -8.71
C VAL A 187 1.91 2.72 -9.02
N PHE A 188 1.08 2.98 -8.02
CA PHE A 188 0.03 3.98 -8.16
C PHE A 188 0.61 5.38 -8.16
N THR A 189 0.08 6.27 -9.00
CA THR A 189 0.32 7.71 -8.91
C THR A 189 -0.92 8.53 -9.28
N ASN A 190 -1.08 9.68 -8.63
CA ASN A 190 -2.03 10.71 -9.05
C ASN A 190 -1.39 11.78 -9.97
N ALA A 191 -0.10 11.65 -10.27
CA ALA A 191 0.61 12.56 -11.16
C ALA A 191 0.16 12.37 -12.61
N GLN A 192 0.14 13.46 -13.38
CA GLN A 192 0.17 13.35 -14.83
C GLN A 192 1.58 12.95 -15.29
N TYR A 193 1.70 12.48 -16.54
CA TYR A 193 3.02 12.16 -17.10
C TYR A 193 3.93 13.41 -17.12
N ASP A 194 4.95 13.40 -16.27
CA ASP A 194 6.09 14.32 -16.26
C ASP A 194 7.35 13.51 -15.94
N GLU A 195 8.15 13.26 -16.97
CA GLU A 195 9.36 12.44 -16.88
C GLU A 195 10.31 12.89 -15.76
N ALA A 196 10.43 14.20 -15.49
CA ALA A 196 11.29 14.71 -14.43
C ALA A 196 10.80 14.29 -13.04
N VAL A 197 9.48 14.29 -12.83
CA VAL A 197 8.86 13.84 -11.57
C VAL A 197 9.14 12.35 -11.34
N PHE A 198 8.93 11.50 -12.35
CA PHE A 198 9.17 10.06 -12.24
C PHE A 198 10.66 9.73 -12.03
N ARG A 199 11.54 10.43 -12.75
CA ARG A 199 13.00 10.27 -12.58
C ARG A 199 13.45 10.65 -11.18
N ASN A 200 12.98 11.78 -10.65
CA ASN A 200 13.31 12.20 -9.29
C ASN A 200 12.79 11.21 -8.23
N TRP A 201 11.55 10.74 -8.40
CA TRP A 201 10.97 9.75 -7.50
C TRP A 201 11.74 8.42 -7.48
N LEU A 202 12.21 7.96 -8.65
CA LEU A 202 13.06 6.77 -8.77
C LEU A 202 14.47 6.98 -8.22
N ALA A 203 15.05 8.17 -8.39
CA ALA A 203 16.38 8.49 -7.85
C ALA A 203 16.43 8.36 -6.32
N GLU A 204 15.34 8.68 -5.63
CA GLU A 204 15.19 8.49 -4.18
C GLU A 204 15.00 7.01 -3.77
N ARG A 205 14.72 6.12 -4.72
CA ARG A 205 14.39 4.70 -4.48
C ARG A 205 15.29 3.79 -5.31
N PRO A 206 16.59 3.77 -5.01
CA PRO A 206 17.56 2.96 -5.76
C PRO A 206 17.33 1.46 -5.62
N TYR A 207 16.41 0.99 -4.78
CA TYR A 207 16.08 -0.43 -4.69
C TYR A 207 14.99 -0.88 -5.69
N LEU A 208 14.34 0.06 -6.39
CA LEU A 208 13.38 -0.24 -7.45
C LEU A 208 14.07 -0.29 -8.80
N ILE A 209 13.53 -1.09 -9.72
CA ILE A 209 13.92 -1.12 -11.13
C ILE A 209 15.41 -1.41 -11.38
N GLN A 210 15.93 -2.42 -10.69
CA GLN A 210 17.33 -2.83 -10.74
C GLN A 210 17.50 -4.32 -11.07
N PRO A 211 17.21 -4.75 -12.31
CA PRO A 211 17.36 -6.15 -12.71
C PRO A 211 18.78 -6.67 -12.47
N TRP A 212 19.82 -5.85 -12.66
CA TRP A 212 21.22 -6.20 -12.40
C TRP A 212 21.58 -6.46 -10.93
N THR A 213 20.66 -6.28 -9.99
CA THR A 213 20.84 -6.68 -8.57
C THR A 213 20.05 -7.93 -8.20
N ASN A 214 19.19 -8.42 -9.10
CA ASN A 214 18.33 -9.56 -8.87
C ASN A 214 18.77 -10.71 -9.80
N PRO A 215 19.27 -11.85 -9.26
CA PRO A 215 19.76 -12.96 -10.07
C PRO A 215 18.68 -13.63 -10.92
N ASN A 216 17.40 -13.34 -10.68
CA ASN A 216 16.26 -13.91 -11.38
C ASN A 216 15.59 -12.95 -12.37
N THR A 217 16.02 -11.69 -12.45
CA THR A 217 15.38 -10.65 -13.28
C THR A 217 16.40 -10.02 -14.22
N GLN A 218 16.15 -10.09 -15.53
CA GLN A 218 16.99 -9.51 -16.58
C GLN A 218 16.35 -8.26 -17.14
N HIS A 219 15.04 -8.29 -17.35
CA HIS A 219 14.25 -7.17 -17.86
C HIS A 219 13.15 -6.84 -16.86
N GLU A 220 12.98 -5.56 -16.57
CA GLU A 220 12.00 -5.10 -15.61
C GLU A 220 11.16 -3.99 -16.22
N SER A 221 9.85 -4.09 -16.06
CA SER A 221 8.89 -3.05 -16.42
C SER A 221 8.29 -2.47 -15.16
N LEU A 222 8.52 -1.20 -14.89
CA LEU A 222 7.85 -0.46 -13.83
C LEU A 222 6.72 0.37 -14.44
N VAL A 223 5.48 0.00 -14.11
CA VAL A 223 4.27 0.63 -14.62
C VAL A 223 3.68 1.55 -13.56
N PHE A 224 3.57 2.83 -13.91
CA PHE A 224 2.85 3.81 -13.11
C PHE A 224 1.39 3.84 -13.55
N THR A 225 0.48 3.49 -12.65
CA THR A 225 -0.96 3.46 -12.89
C THR A 225 -1.69 4.56 -12.12
N ASN A 226 -2.78 5.09 -12.68
CA ASN A 226 -3.72 5.94 -11.95
C ASN A 226 -4.82 5.12 -11.23
N SER A 227 -4.75 3.79 -11.28
CA SER A 227 -5.69 2.89 -10.62
C SER A 227 -5.13 2.39 -9.29
N MET A 228 -5.69 2.90 -8.20
CA MET A 228 -5.42 2.37 -6.86
C MET A 228 -6.09 1.00 -6.68
N GLN A 229 -7.19 0.74 -7.39
CA GLN A 229 -7.90 -0.53 -7.33
C GLN A 229 -7.03 -1.70 -7.82
N ILE A 230 -6.34 -1.54 -8.96
CA ILE A 230 -5.41 -2.55 -9.49
C ILE A 230 -4.37 -2.91 -8.43
N LEU A 231 -3.81 -1.90 -7.77
CA LEU A 231 -2.80 -2.06 -6.73
C LEU A 231 -3.34 -2.80 -5.51
N LYS A 232 -4.48 -2.36 -4.95
CA LYS A 232 -5.04 -2.92 -3.71
C LYS A 232 -5.64 -4.32 -3.87
N TRP A 233 -6.08 -4.67 -5.07
CA TRP A 233 -6.65 -5.98 -5.35
C TRP A 233 -5.68 -6.94 -6.05
N GLY A 234 -4.48 -6.48 -6.43
CA GLY A 234 -3.49 -7.29 -7.14
C GLY A 234 -3.94 -7.74 -8.53
N LYS A 235 -4.84 -6.99 -9.18
CA LYS A 235 -5.39 -7.29 -10.50
C LYS A 235 -4.54 -6.67 -11.61
N TYR A 236 -3.27 -7.07 -11.70
CA TYR A 236 -2.33 -6.49 -12.66
C TYR A 236 -2.70 -6.80 -14.12
N GLU A 237 -3.51 -7.83 -14.35
CA GLU A 237 -4.10 -8.15 -15.65
C GLU A 237 -5.08 -7.09 -16.19
N ASP A 238 -5.62 -6.23 -15.31
CA ASP A 238 -6.53 -5.15 -15.71
C ASP A 238 -5.78 -3.88 -16.19
N LEU A 239 -4.43 -3.90 -16.17
CA LEU A 239 -3.61 -2.80 -16.69
C LEU A 239 -3.81 -2.62 -18.20
N ASN A 240 -4.07 -1.38 -18.63
CA ASN A 240 -4.30 -1.02 -20.03
C ASN A 240 -4.01 0.47 -20.28
N ASP A 241 -4.07 0.89 -21.54
CA ASP A 241 -3.76 2.26 -21.96
C ASP A 241 -4.55 3.36 -21.24
N SER A 242 -5.73 3.05 -20.71
CA SER A 242 -6.57 4.04 -20.00
C SER A 242 -6.14 4.27 -18.55
N ASN A 243 -5.44 3.30 -17.95
CA ASN A 243 -5.04 3.37 -16.54
C ASN A 243 -3.52 3.41 -16.34
N ILE A 244 -2.72 3.28 -17.40
CA ILE A 244 -1.27 3.45 -17.37
C ILE A 244 -0.91 4.92 -17.66
N VAL A 245 -0.19 5.54 -16.74
CA VAL A 245 0.33 6.91 -16.85
C VAL A 245 1.70 6.91 -17.49
N ALA A 246 2.57 6.00 -17.07
CA ALA A 246 3.95 5.89 -17.54
C ALA A 246 4.43 4.44 -17.42
N THR A 247 5.38 4.08 -18.28
CA THR A 247 6.12 2.83 -18.18
C THR A 247 7.60 3.14 -18.19
N VAL A 248 8.35 2.53 -17.28
CA VAL A 248 9.81 2.60 -17.24
C VAL A 248 10.36 1.21 -17.49
N CYS A 249 11.26 1.09 -18.46
CA CYS A 249 11.90 -0.16 -18.82
C CYS A 249 13.34 -0.16 -18.32
N ALA A 250 13.74 -1.23 -17.65
CA ALA A 250 15.12 -1.47 -17.24
C ALA A 250 15.66 -2.77 -17.82
N TYR A 251 16.92 -2.73 -18.23
CA TYR A 251 17.59 -3.84 -18.89
C TYR A 251 18.95 -4.13 -18.24
N GLU A 252 19.19 -5.39 -17.91
CA GLU A 252 20.43 -5.86 -17.30
C GLU A 252 21.65 -5.69 -18.25
N GLU A 253 21.46 -5.89 -19.56
CA GLU A 253 22.56 -6.02 -20.53
C GLU A 253 23.32 -4.72 -20.76
N ASP A 254 22.64 -3.59 -20.67
CA ASP A 254 23.21 -2.25 -20.90
C ASP A 254 23.06 -1.34 -19.67
N LYS A 255 22.45 -1.85 -18.58
CA LYS A 255 22.11 -1.07 -17.37
C LYS A 255 21.36 0.21 -17.73
N SER A 256 20.52 0.15 -18.75
CA SER A 256 19.77 1.31 -19.23
C SER A 256 18.39 1.41 -18.57
N LEU A 257 17.90 2.66 -18.50
CA LEU A 257 16.56 3.01 -18.08
C LEU A 257 15.91 3.87 -19.15
N ALA A 258 14.78 3.41 -19.69
CA ALA A 258 14.00 4.12 -20.68
C ALA A 258 12.62 4.48 -20.13
N PHE A 259 12.17 5.71 -20.36
CA PHE A 259 10.91 6.23 -19.83
C PHE A 259 9.95 6.46 -20.98
N TYR A 260 8.73 5.95 -20.85
CA TYR A 260 7.69 6.05 -21.85
C TYR A 260 6.41 6.62 -21.23
N LYS A 261 5.70 7.43 -22.02
CA LYS A 261 4.38 7.93 -21.66
C LYS A 261 3.33 6.87 -21.98
N GLY A 262 2.45 6.59 -21.03
CA GLY A 262 1.41 5.57 -21.18
C GLY A 262 1.99 4.15 -21.21
N ALA A 263 1.21 3.22 -21.76
CA ALA A 263 1.62 1.82 -21.87
C ALA A 263 2.75 1.66 -22.90
N PHE A 264 3.73 0.84 -22.54
CA PHE A 264 4.80 0.43 -23.44
C PHE A 264 5.20 -1.01 -23.13
N ASP A 265 5.43 -1.82 -24.16
CA ASP A 265 5.93 -3.18 -23.97
C ASP A 265 7.46 -3.14 -23.83
N CYS A 266 7.93 -3.15 -22.58
CA CYS A 266 9.36 -3.22 -22.29
C CYS A 266 10.03 -4.50 -22.77
N PHE A 267 9.28 -5.56 -23.01
CA PHE A 267 9.79 -6.89 -23.33
C PHE A 267 9.83 -7.15 -24.84
N GLU A 268 9.10 -6.36 -25.63
CA GLU A 268 9.09 -6.51 -27.09
C GLU A 268 10.50 -6.31 -27.67
N GLY A 269 10.91 -7.25 -28.54
CA GLY A 269 12.20 -7.21 -29.21
C GLY A 269 13.43 -7.48 -28.33
N ARG A 270 13.26 -7.71 -27.02
CA ARG A 270 14.33 -8.04 -26.07
C ARG A 270 14.21 -9.50 -25.65
N GLN A 271 15.28 -10.28 -25.80
CA GLN A 271 15.27 -11.71 -25.45
C GLN A 271 16.02 -11.94 -24.14
N THR A 272 15.37 -12.58 -23.17
CA THR A 272 16.09 -13.07 -21.99
C THR A 272 17.01 -14.24 -22.37
N VAL A 273 17.97 -14.55 -21.50
CA VAL A 273 18.86 -15.71 -21.64
C VAL A 273 18.05 -17.00 -21.83
N SER A 274 16.95 -17.19 -21.10
CA SER A 274 16.08 -18.35 -21.25
C SER A 274 15.47 -18.44 -22.66
N MET A 275 15.00 -17.31 -23.20
CA MET A 275 14.45 -17.24 -24.55
C MET A 275 15.51 -17.49 -25.62
N ARG A 276 16.75 -17.01 -25.40
CA ARG A 276 17.89 -17.25 -26.29
C ARG A 276 18.26 -18.73 -26.33
N ILE A 277 18.34 -19.39 -25.17
CA ILE A 277 18.62 -20.84 -25.10
C ILE A 277 17.53 -21.64 -25.82
N GLN A 278 16.25 -21.33 -25.56
CA GLN A 278 15.14 -22.01 -26.22
C GLN A 278 15.24 -21.88 -27.74
N LYS A 279 15.46 -20.66 -28.25
CA LYS A 279 15.64 -20.42 -29.68
C LYS A 279 16.81 -21.21 -30.27
N ILE A 280 17.94 -21.28 -29.57
CA ILE A 280 19.11 -22.05 -30.03
C ILE A 280 18.79 -23.56 -30.04
N ALA A 281 18.09 -24.08 -29.03
CA ALA A 281 17.68 -25.47 -28.95
C ALA A 281 16.74 -25.84 -30.10
N GLU A 282 15.77 -24.98 -30.41
CA GLU A 282 14.85 -25.16 -31.56
C GLU A 282 15.58 -25.13 -32.91
N GLN A 283 16.63 -24.32 -33.02
CA GLN A 283 17.45 -24.21 -34.24
C GLN A 283 18.48 -25.33 -34.39
N ASN A 284 18.86 -25.99 -33.29
CA ASN A 284 19.89 -27.03 -33.25
C ASN A 284 19.40 -28.27 -32.48
N PRO A 285 18.29 -28.91 -32.92
CA PRO A 285 17.78 -30.09 -32.23
C PRO A 285 18.81 -31.22 -32.35
N THR A 286 19.14 -31.85 -31.23
CA THR A 286 20.08 -32.97 -31.19
C THR A 286 19.41 -34.30 -31.53
N GLY A 287 18.07 -34.35 -31.48
CA GLY A 287 17.29 -35.58 -31.62
C GLY A 287 17.22 -36.42 -30.34
N PHE A 288 17.85 -35.96 -29.26
CA PHE A 288 17.81 -36.57 -27.94
C PHE A 288 16.71 -35.95 -27.08
N VAL A 289 16.78 -36.21 -25.76
CA VAL A 289 15.82 -35.68 -24.79
C VAL A 289 16.04 -34.19 -24.50
N PRO A 290 15.00 -33.43 -24.09
CA PRO A 290 15.04 -31.97 -24.03
C PRO A 290 16.15 -31.33 -23.18
N TRP A 291 16.63 -32.01 -22.14
CA TRP A 291 17.71 -31.49 -21.31
C TRP A 291 19.10 -31.63 -21.95
N VAL A 292 19.29 -32.57 -22.89
CA VAL A 292 20.49 -32.63 -23.75
C VAL A 292 20.45 -31.45 -24.72
N ASP A 293 19.30 -31.20 -25.37
CA ASP A 293 19.11 -30.02 -26.24
C ASP A 293 19.36 -28.71 -25.47
N HIS A 294 18.84 -28.59 -24.25
CA HIS A 294 19.03 -27.42 -23.40
C HIS A 294 20.51 -27.20 -23.03
N TRP A 295 21.22 -28.26 -22.66
CA TRP A 295 22.64 -28.19 -22.34
C TRP A 295 23.48 -27.80 -23.57
N VAL A 296 23.21 -28.41 -24.73
CA VAL A 296 23.91 -28.10 -25.99
C VAL A 296 23.63 -26.66 -26.41
N ALA A 297 22.38 -26.20 -26.32
CA ALA A 297 22.02 -24.82 -26.59
C ALA A 297 22.70 -23.82 -25.64
N THR A 298 22.84 -24.17 -24.36
CA THR A 298 23.60 -23.39 -23.38
C THR A 298 25.08 -23.30 -23.75
N SER A 299 25.69 -24.42 -24.14
CA SER A 299 27.07 -24.45 -24.63
C SER A 299 27.25 -23.57 -25.87
N ILE A 300 26.39 -23.70 -26.89
CA ILE A 300 26.40 -22.84 -28.09
C ILE A 300 26.32 -21.35 -27.72
N LEU A 301 25.41 -21.00 -26.80
CA LEU A 301 25.25 -19.63 -26.34
C LEU A 301 26.54 -19.08 -25.72
N CYS A 302 27.22 -19.90 -24.92
CA CYS A 302 28.37 -19.46 -24.16
C CYS A 302 29.71 -19.50 -24.92
N GLU A 303 29.83 -20.26 -26.02
CA GLU A 303 31.06 -20.33 -26.84
C GLU A 303 31.54 -18.96 -27.35
N ASN A 304 30.59 -18.06 -27.64
CA ASN A 304 30.90 -16.72 -28.15
C ASN A 304 30.75 -15.64 -27.06
N THR A 305 30.68 -16.03 -25.79
CA THR A 305 30.47 -15.10 -24.67
C THR A 305 31.79 -14.87 -23.93
N GLU A 306 32.39 -13.71 -24.15
CA GLU A 306 33.56 -13.26 -23.37
C GLU A 306 33.09 -12.80 -21.98
N ILE A 307 33.59 -13.47 -20.94
CA ILE A 307 33.27 -13.16 -19.54
C ILE A 307 34.34 -12.21 -18.99
N PRO A 308 34.01 -10.94 -18.69
CA PRO A 308 34.99 -10.01 -18.14
C PRO A 308 35.40 -10.38 -16.71
N ASP A 309 36.65 -10.05 -16.35
CA ASP A 309 37.26 -10.40 -15.04
C ASP A 309 36.64 -9.65 -13.85
N GLU A 310 35.89 -8.56 -14.10
CA GLU A 310 35.33 -7.71 -13.06
C GLU A 310 34.18 -8.38 -12.28
N ARG A 311 34.29 -8.37 -10.95
CA ARG A 311 33.35 -9.03 -10.04
C ARG A 311 31.91 -8.51 -10.16
N TYR A 312 31.71 -7.22 -10.49
CA TYR A 312 30.38 -6.59 -10.64
C TYR A 312 29.71 -6.87 -11.99
N VAL A 313 30.44 -7.45 -12.93
CA VAL A 313 29.88 -7.90 -14.20
C VAL A 313 29.40 -9.35 -14.10
N ARG A 314 29.86 -10.10 -13.09
CA ARG A 314 29.41 -11.48 -12.83
C ARG A 314 27.93 -11.58 -12.50
N ASP A 315 27.30 -10.52 -11.99
CA ASP A 315 25.88 -10.54 -11.62
C ASP A 315 24.91 -10.56 -12.81
N ARG A 316 25.42 -10.57 -14.05
CA ARG A 316 24.56 -10.73 -15.25
C ARG A 316 24.15 -12.18 -15.45
N ALA A 317 22.88 -12.42 -15.73
CA ALA A 317 22.33 -13.76 -15.92
C ALA A 317 23.08 -14.58 -16.99
N LEU A 318 23.50 -13.95 -18.09
CA LEU A 318 24.27 -14.63 -19.15
C LEU A 318 25.65 -15.09 -18.65
N TYR A 319 26.38 -14.23 -17.96
CA TYR A 319 27.73 -14.55 -17.50
C TYR A 319 27.70 -15.55 -16.35
N ASN A 320 26.75 -15.42 -15.42
CA ASN A 320 26.50 -16.43 -14.39
C ASN A 320 26.18 -17.80 -14.98
N LEU A 321 25.33 -17.86 -16.01
CA LEU A 321 25.03 -19.11 -16.70
C LEU A 321 26.29 -19.73 -17.31
N CYS A 322 27.09 -18.94 -18.04
CA CYS A 322 28.29 -19.45 -18.71
C CYS A 322 29.41 -19.84 -17.74
N LEU A 323 29.57 -19.12 -16.63
CA LEU A 323 30.47 -19.49 -15.54
C LEU A 323 30.05 -20.82 -14.89
N ASN A 324 28.77 -20.94 -14.52
CA ASN A 324 28.23 -22.17 -13.93
C ASN A 324 28.38 -23.35 -14.89
N GLN A 325 28.08 -23.17 -16.18
CA GLN A 325 28.27 -24.21 -17.20
C GLN A 325 29.72 -24.73 -17.25
N LYS A 326 30.70 -23.82 -17.11
CA LYS A 326 32.13 -24.16 -17.10
C LYS A 326 32.55 -24.87 -15.81
N GLU A 327 32.15 -24.33 -14.66
CA GLU A 327 32.55 -24.84 -13.35
C GLU A 327 31.87 -26.19 -13.05
N ASP A 328 30.60 -26.33 -13.43
CA ASP A 328 29.78 -27.50 -13.15
C ASP A 328 29.90 -28.60 -14.23
N PHE A 329 30.69 -28.40 -15.29
CA PHE A 329 30.80 -29.37 -16.39
C PHE A 329 31.08 -30.79 -15.90
N LYS A 330 32.02 -30.98 -14.96
CA LYS A 330 32.36 -32.31 -14.44
C LYS A 330 31.16 -32.97 -13.74
N ARG A 331 30.37 -32.17 -13.02
CA ARG A 331 29.17 -32.62 -12.32
C ARG A 331 28.08 -33.00 -13.33
N ASP A 332 27.88 -32.18 -14.35
CA ASP A 332 26.86 -32.41 -15.36
C ASP A 332 27.22 -33.61 -16.24
N LEU A 333 28.49 -33.74 -16.67
CA LEU A 333 28.99 -34.93 -17.38
C LEU A 333 28.75 -36.22 -16.58
N LYS A 334 29.02 -36.19 -15.27
CA LYS A 334 28.72 -37.34 -14.40
C LYS A 334 27.23 -37.70 -14.43
N ARG A 335 26.33 -36.71 -14.35
CA ARG A 335 24.87 -36.93 -14.45
C ARG A 335 24.46 -37.51 -15.80
N PHE A 336 25.06 -37.05 -16.90
CA PHE A 336 24.82 -37.60 -18.23
C PHE A 336 25.26 -39.07 -18.32
N VAL A 337 26.46 -39.40 -17.82
CA VAL A 337 26.97 -40.78 -17.78
C VAL A 337 26.07 -41.68 -16.93
N GLU A 338 25.63 -41.20 -15.76
CA GLU A 338 24.72 -41.96 -14.88
C GLU A 338 23.33 -42.19 -15.52
N SER A 339 22.86 -41.25 -16.35
CA SER A 339 21.51 -41.31 -16.94
C SER A 339 21.46 -42.10 -18.24
N PHE A 340 22.49 -42.03 -19.07
CA PHE A 340 22.48 -42.59 -20.44
C PHE A 340 23.52 -43.70 -20.65
N GLY A 341 24.50 -43.84 -19.75
CA GLY A 341 25.63 -44.73 -19.92
C GLY A 341 26.81 -44.07 -20.62
N GLU A 342 28.02 -44.53 -20.32
CA GLU A 342 29.28 -43.90 -20.75
C GLU A 342 29.48 -43.87 -22.27
N ASP A 343 29.02 -44.91 -22.97
CA ASP A 343 29.21 -45.07 -24.43
C ASP A 343 28.01 -44.56 -25.26
N SER A 344 27.04 -43.91 -24.61
CA SER A 344 25.86 -43.35 -25.27
C SER A 344 26.22 -42.21 -26.24
N ASP A 345 25.39 -42.02 -27.26
CA ASP A 345 25.63 -40.97 -28.27
C ASP A 345 25.39 -39.57 -27.67
N GLU A 346 24.54 -39.46 -26.66
CA GLU A 346 24.36 -38.28 -25.82
C GLU A 346 25.68 -37.89 -25.13
N VAL A 347 26.31 -38.82 -24.41
CA VAL A 347 27.55 -38.54 -23.67
C VAL A 347 28.70 -38.20 -24.62
N LYS A 348 28.79 -38.86 -25.79
CA LYS A 348 29.77 -38.51 -26.82
C LYS A 348 29.59 -37.08 -27.32
N LEU A 349 28.36 -36.68 -27.66
CA LEU A 349 28.05 -35.32 -28.10
C LEU A 349 28.44 -34.27 -27.05
N ILE A 350 28.11 -34.52 -25.77
CA ILE A 350 28.46 -33.64 -24.66
C ILE A 350 29.98 -33.49 -24.51
N ARG A 351 30.73 -34.59 -24.58
CA ARG A 351 32.21 -34.60 -24.50
C ARG A 351 32.84 -33.86 -25.68
N GLU A 352 32.36 -34.10 -26.90
CA GLU A 352 32.83 -33.43 -28.11
C GLU A 352 32.60 -31.93 -28.06
N ARG A 353 31.44 -31.51 -27.54
CA ARG A 353 31.10 -30.10 -27.41
C ARG A 353 31.90 -29.41 -26.31
N ALA A 354 32.11 -30.08 -25.18
CA ALA A 354 32.93 -29.55 -24.09
C ALA A 354 34.38 -29.28 -24.50
N ALA A 355 34.92 -30.01 -25.48
CA ALA A 355 36.25 -29.75 -26.02
C ALA A 355 36.38 -28.40 -26.78
N ARG A 356 35.25 -27.76 -27.11
CA ARG A 356 35.20 -26.45 -27.79
C ARG A 356 35.12 -25.28 -26.80
N PHE A 357 35.09 -25.58 -25.50
CA PHE A 357 34.69 -24.66 -24.44
C PHE A 357 35.81 -24.40 -23.43
#